data_AF-A0A158PE05-F1
#
_entry.id   AF-A0A158PE05-F1
#
_cell.length_a   1.000
_cell.length_b   1.000
_cell.length_c   1.000
_cell.angle_alpha   90.00
_cell.angle_beta   90.00
_cell.angle_gamma   90.00
#
_symmetry.space_group_name_H-M   'P 1'
#
loop_
_entity.id
_entity.type
_entity.pdbx_description
1 polymer ?
#
loop_
_entity_poly.entity_id
_entity_poly.type
_entity_poly.pdbx_seq_one_letter_code
_entity_poly.pdbx_strand_id
1 'polypeptide(L)'
;MFAAFKTNSLMGSPVHHERAVVVCRYEQFELERKKKREHAATRRRVPPPLISVRDTIRETSVIVPDIKEFKKPDIKPSYVCAVTGQPARYRDPVTRLPYSTPFAFKIIRDQYNKYLRTIKGNPKVTEYLKQFE
;
A
#
# COMPACT_ATOMS: atom_id res chain seq x y z
N MET A 1 89.63 -0.06 -30.38
CA MET A 1 88.63 -1.11 -30.14
C MET A 1 88.58 -1.43 -28.66
N PHE A 2 87.61 -0.92 -27.91
CA PHE A 2 87.24 -1.50 -26.62
C PHE A 2 85.75 -1.27 -26.39
N ALA A 3 84.98 -2.34 -26.54
CA ALA A 3 83.57 -2.40 -26.20
C ALA A 3 83.43 -2.59 -24.67
N ALA A 4 82.48 -1.90 -24.06
CA ALA A 4 82.01 -2.22 -22.71
C ALA A 4 80.49 -2.02 -22.68
N PHE A 5 79.76 -3.13 -22.84
CA PHE A 5 79.07 -3.83 -21.75
C PHE A 5 77.76 -3.14 -21.36
N LYS A 6 76.69 -3.59 -22.03
CA LYS A 6 75.31 -3.48 -21.54
C LYS A 6 75.26 -4.06 -20.12
N THR A 7 75.15 -3.20 -19.12
CA THR A 7 74.78 -3.62 -17.77
C THR A 7 73.26 -3.82 -17.74
N ASN A 8 72.87 -5.08 -17.95
CA ASN A 8 71.63 -5.63 -17.43
C ASN A 8 71.61 -5.38 -15.91
N SER A 9 70.80 -4.42 -15.47
CA SER A 9 70.32 -4.31 -14.08
C SER A 9 68.93 -4.93 -14.05
N LEU A 10 68.84 -6.27 -13.93
CA LEU A 10 68.53 -6.96 -12.68
C LEU A 10 67.32 -6.36 -11.95
N MET A 11 66.14 -6.83 -12.38
CA MET A 11 65.06 -7.35 -11.54
C MET A 11 64.95 -6.70 -10.15
N GLY A 12 64.04 -5.73 -10.02
CA GLY A 12 63.58 -5.26 -8.71
C GLY A 12 63.17 -6.46 -7.85
N SER A 13 63.74 -6.53 -6.65
CA SER A 13 63.61 -7.68 -5.77
C SER A 13 62.14 -7.96 -5.39
N PRO A 14 61.69 -9.22 -5.45
CA PRO A 14 60.27 -9.60 -5.31
C PRO A 14 59.65 -9.16 -3.97
N VAL A 15 60.48 -8.99 -2.93
CA VAL A 15 60.06 -8.61 -1.58
C VAL A 15 59.53 -7.17 -1.50
N HIS A 16 60.05 -6.24 -2.33
CA HIS A 16 59.54 -4.86 -2.37
C HIS A 16 58.23 -4.75 -3.15
N HIS A 17 58.06 -5.59 -4.17
CA HIS A 17 56.81 -5.68 -4.92
C HIS A 17 55.69 -6.30 -4.08
N GLU A 18 55.98 -7.38 -3.34
CA GLU A 18 55.02 -8.00 -2.42
C GLU A 18 54.57 -7.04 -1.31
N ARG A 19 55.50 -6.28 -0.73
CA ARG A 19 55.17 -5.25 0.27
C ARG A 19 54.27 -4.15 -0.30
N ALA A 20 54.54 -3.68 -1.52
CA ALA A 20 53.70 -2.69 -2.20
C ALA A 20 52.29 -3.24 -2.51
N VAL A 21 52.19 -4.51 -2.91
CA VAL A 21 50.91 -5.20 -3.16
C VAL A 21 50.08 -5.32 -1.88
N VAL A 22 50.71 -5.64 -0.73
CA VAL A 22 50.02 -5.72 0.56
C VAL A 22 49.49 -4.36 1.00
N VAL A 23 50.27 -3.29 0.85
CA VAL A 23 49.83 -1.92 1.17
C VAL A 23 48.66 -1.49 0.28
N CYS A 24 48.77 -1.71 -1.04
CA CYS A 24 47.70 -1.38 -1.97
C CYS A 24 46.41 -2.17 -1.66
N ARG A 25 46.52 -3.45 -1.28
CA ARG A 25 45.39 -4.28 -0.86
C ARG A 25 44.75 -3.77 0.44
N TYR A 26 45.56 -3.29 1.39
CA TYR A 26 45.07 -2.70 2.64
C TYR A 26 44.34 -1.38 2.39
N GLU A 27 44.87 -0.52 1.52
CA GLU A 27 44.21 0.73 1.10
C GLU A 27 42.86 0.45 0.42
N GLN A 28 42.80 -0.54 -0.48
CA GLN A 28 41.55 -0.96 -1.13
C GLN A 28 40.51 -1.45 -0.11
N PHE A 29 40.94 -2.22 0.89
CA PHE A 29 40.07 -2.73 1.94
C PHE A 29 39.52 -1.62 2.84
N GLU A 30 40.35 -0.65 3.24
CA GLU A 30 39.93 0.51 4.03
C GLU A 30 38.94 1.40 3.25
N LEU A 31 39.19 1.63 1.94
CA LEU A 31 38.27 2.35 1.07
C LEU A 31 36.92 1.61 0.94
N GLU A 32 36.93 0.28 0.84
CA GLU A 32 35.71 -0.52 0.77
C GLU A 32 34.90 -0.44 2.08
N ARG A 33 35.56 -0.50 3.24
CA ARG A 33 34.89 -0.31 4.54
C ARG A 33 34.31 1.09 4.68
N LYS A 34 35.03 2.11 4.23
CA LYS A 34 34.54 3.50 4.25
C LYS A 34 33.29 3.66 3.38
N LYS A 35 33.30 3.14 2.15
CA LYS A 35 32.12 3.12 1.26
C LYS A 35 30.93 2.37 1.87
N LYS A 36 31.16 1.22 2.52
CA LYS A 36 30.11 0.47 3.22
C LYS A 36 29.50 1.27 4.38
N ARG A 37 30.33 1.99 5.15
CA ARG A 37 29.88 2.87 6.24
C ARG A 37 29.06 4.05 5.71
N GLU A 38 29.54 4.71 4.66
CA GLU A 38 28.84 5.84 4.02
C GLU A 38 27.48 5.40 3.47
N HIS A 39 27.44 4.27 2.75
CA HIS A 39 26.23 3.73 2.17
C HIS A 39 25.22 3.22 3.23
N ALA A 40 25.70 2.62 4.33
CA ALA A 40 24.85 2.26 5.46
C ALA A 40 24.30 3.52 6.17
N ALA A 41 25.10 4.60 6.26
CA ALA A 41 24.67 5.87 6.82
C ALA A 41 23.62 6.57 5.93
N THR A 42 23.74 6.50 4.59
CA THR A 42 22.72 7.04 3.68
C THR A 42 21.44 6.23 3.68
N ARG A 43 21.51 4.89 3.79
CA ARG A 43 20.31 4.02 3.82
C ARG A 43 19.49 4.14 5.11
N ARG A 44 20.13 4.52 6.23
CA ARG A 44 19.45 4.70 7.53
C ARG A 44 18.77 6.06 7.68
N ARG A 45 19.08 7.03 6.82
CA ARG A 45 18.44 8.34 6.85
C ARG A 45 17.22 8.30 5.94
N VAL A 46 16.03 8.44 6.53
CA VAL A 46 14.83 8.77 5.78
C VAL A 46 15.12 10.08 5.02
N PRO A 47 14.91 10.15 3.70
CA PRO A 47 15.13 11.38 2.97
C PRO A 47 14.22 12.50 3.53
N PRO A 48 14.71 13.75 3.59
CA PRO A 48 13.97 14.87 4.14
C PRO A 48 12.65 15.11 3.39
N PRO A 49 11.67 15.76 4.03
CA PRO A 49 11.82 16.63 5.20
C PRO A 49 11.76 15.90 6.56
N LEU A 50 12.67 16.26 7.45
CA LEU A 50 12.74 15.72 8.81
C LEU A 50 11.71 16.44 9.69
N ILE A 51 11.03 15.70 10.58
CA ILE A 51 10.20 16.32 11.62
C ILE A 51 11.14 17.06 12.58
N SER A 52 10.98 18.36 12.73
CA SER A 52 11.77 19.15 13.69
C SER A 52 10.87 19.78 14.73
N VAL A 53 11.12 19.49 16.00
CA VAL A 53 10.49 20.13 17.15
C VAL A 53 11.40 21.27 17.60
N ARG A 54 10.85 22.46 17.79
CA ARG A 54 11.53 23.63 18.35
C ARG A 54 10.75 24.11 19.56
N ASP A 55 11.34 23.93 20.73
CA ASP A 55 10.77 24.35 22.01
C ASP A 55 11.33 25.70 22.41
N THR A 56 10.46 26.66 22.72
CA THR A 56 10.81 27.95 23.34
C THR A 56 10.06 28.09 24.66
N ILE A 57 10.45 29.06 25.48
CA ILE A 57 9.84 29.30 26.80
C ILE A 57 8.33 29.59 26.71
N ARG A 58 7.86 30.09 25.56
CA ARG A 58 6.46 30.47 25.35
C ARG A 58 5.69 29.44 24.54
N GLU A 59 6.34 28.82 23.55
CA GLU A 59 5.68 27.96 22.57
C GLU A 59 6.60 26.85 22.06
N THR A 60 6.01 25.69 21.78
CA THR A 60 6.63 24.57 21.07
C THR A 60 6.08 24.52 19.65
N SER A 61 6.96 24.59 18.65
CA SER A 61 6.59 24.49 17.23
C SER A 61 7.14 23.19 16.62
N VAL A 62 6.32 22.49 15.84
CA VAL A 62 6.71 21.26 15.15
C VAL A 62 6.58 21.47 13.65
N ILE A 63 7.70 21.38 12.93
CA ILE A 63 7.73 21.40 11.47
C ILE A 63 7.58 19.96 11.01
N VAL A 64 6.48 19.67 10.33
CA VAL A 64 6.15 18.36 9.77
C VAL A 64 6.25 18.47 8.24
N PRO A 65 6.79 17.45 7.53
CA PRO A 65 6.58 17.30 6.09
C PRO A 65 5.15 17.61 5.65
N ASP A 66 4.99 18.02 4.39
CA ASP A 66 3.69 17.94 3.73
C ASP A 66 3.21 16.47 3.73
N ILE A 67 2.32 16.16 4.66
CA ILE A 67 1.62 14.87 4.70
C ILE A 67 0.78 14.83 3.43
N LYS A 68 1.02 13.84 2.55
CA LYS A 68 0.11 13.55 1.43
C LYS A 68 -1.31 13.52 2.00
N GLU A 69 -2.14 14.47 1.56
CA GLU A 69 -3.48 14.67 2.10
C GLU A 69 -4.16 13.32 2.34
N PHE A 70 -4.49 13.04 3.60
CA PHE A 70 -5.22 11.83 3.93
C PHE A 70 -6.64 11.99 3.43
N LYS A 71 -6.89 11.60 2.19
CA LYS A 71 -8.23 11.55 1.63
C LYS A 71 -9.00 10.49 2.42
N LYS A 72 -9.91 10.95 3.29
CA LYS A 72 -10.87 10.06 3.94
C LYS A 72 -11.56 9.25 2.83
N PRO A 73 -11.57 7.91 2.91
CA PRO A 73 -12.23 7.11 1.88
C PRO A 73 -13.71 7.49 1.82
N ASP A 74 -14.25 7.54 0.60
CA ASP A 74 -15.67 7.84 0.39
C ASP A 74 -16.54 6.83 1.14
N ILE A 75 -17.47 7.35 1.96
CA ILE A 75 -18.39 6.53 2.74
C ILE A 75 -19.44 5.99 1.77
N LYS A 76 -19.53 4.66 1.64
CA LYS A 76 -20.57 4.02 0.82
C LYS A 76 -21.96 4.36 1.39
N PRO A 77 -22.94 4.74 0.56
CA PRO A 77 -24.28 5.05 1.04
C PRO A 77 -24.90 3.81 1.68
N SER A 78 -25.48 3.98 2.87
CA SER A 78 -26.21 2.92 3.56
C SER A 78 -27.54 2.66 2.85
N TYR A 79 -27.88 1.38 2.66
CA TYR A 79 -29.20 1.02 2.16
C TYR A 79 -30.22 1.19 3.27
N VAL A 80 -31.35 1.82 2.94
CA VAL A 80 -32.44 2.10 3.89
C VAL A 80 -33.61 1.17 3.57
N CYS A 81 -34.23 0.61 4.62
CA CYS A 81 -35.37 -0.28 4.51
C CYS A 81 -36.56 0.44 3.86
N ALA A 82 -37.13 -0.17 2.82
CA ALA A 82 -38.25 0.41 2.07
C ALA A 82 -39.53 0.60 2.90
N VAL A 83 -39.69 -0.17 3.99
CA VAL A 83 -40.88 -0.12 4.84
C VAL A 83 -40.68 0.78 6.06
N THR A 84 -39.55 0.63 6.77
CA THR A 84 -39.34 1.24 8.08
C THR A 84 -38.40 2.44 8.09
N GLY A 85 -37.67 2.72 7.00
CA GLY A 85 -36.68 3.80 6.98
C GLY A 85 -35.42 3.54 7.82
N GLN A 86 -35.31 2.36 8.43
CA GLN A 86 -34.12 1.95 9.20
C GLN A 86 -33.01 1.45 8.28
N PRO A 87 -31.72 1.45 8.69
CA PRO A 87 -30.66 0.82 7.91
C PRO A 87 -31.00 -0.65 7.63
N ALA A 88 -30.97 -1.02 6.36
CA ALA A 88 -31.31 -2.36 5.92
C ALA A 88 -30.17 -3.34 6.18
N ARG A 89 -30.52 -4.51 6.68
CA ARG A 89 -29.58 -5.61 6.94
C ARG A 89 -29.51 -6.58 5.77
N TYR A 90 -30.61 -6.72 5.03
CA TYR A 90 -30.77 -7.72 3.98
C TYR A 90 -31.44 -7.12 2.73
N ARG A 91 -31.40 -7.89 1.63
CA ARG A 91 -32.10 -7.60 0.39
C ARG A 91 -32.92 -8.80 -0.04
N ASP A 92 -34.12 -8.53 -0.52
CA ASP A 92 -35.00 -9.57 -1.04
C ASP A 92 -34.46 -10.15 -2.36
N PRO A 93 -34.29 -11.48 -2.52
CA PRO A 93 -33.79 -12.07 -3.76
C PRO A 93 -34.65 -11.80 -5.00
N VAL A 94 -35.97 -11.59 -4.85
CA VAL A 94 -36.86 -11.37 -6.00
C VAL A 94 -37.03 -9.89 -6.28
N THR A 95 -37.46 -9.10 -5.30
CA THR A 95 -37.73 -7.67 -5.51
C THR A 95 -36.49 -6.80 -5.44
N ARG A 96 -35.37 -7.32 -4.89
CA ARG A 96 -34.13 -6.59 -4.59
C ARG A 96 -34.33 -5.40 -3.65
N LEU A 97 -35.47 -5.31 -2.98
CA LEU A 97 -35.75 -4.25 -2.03
C LEU A 97 -34.96 -4.48 -0.72
N PRO A 98 -34.33 -3.43 -0.19
CA PRO A 98 -33.64 -3.49 1.10
C PRO A 98 -34.66 -3.55 2.25
N TYR A 99 -34.40 -4.41 3.24
CA TYR A 99 -35.22 -4.51 4.45
C TYR A 99 -34.38 -4.75 5.71
N SER A 100 -34.95 -4.36 6.86
CA SER A 100 -34.29 -4.48 8.18
C SER A 100 -34.80 -5.70 8.97
N THR A 101 -36.12 -5.91 9.02
CA THR A 101 -36.76 -6.93 9.87
C THR A 101 -37.52 -7.99 9.04
N PRO A 102 -37.74 -9.20 9.58
CA PRO A 102 -38.55 -10.23 8.91
C PRO A 102 -40.01 -9.77 8.68
N PHE A 103 -40.54 -8.92 9.56
CA PHE A 103 -41.87 -8.35 9.38
C PHE A 103 -41.95 -7.45 8.15
N ALA A 104 -40.93 -6.61 7.94
CA ALA A 104 -40.82 -5.80 6.72
C ALA A 104 -40.73 -6.67 5.46
N PHE A 105 -40.03 -7.80 5.52
CA PHE A 105 -39.98 -8.77 4.43
C PHE A 105 -41.37 -9.32 4.06
N LYS A 106 -42.19 -9.67 5.07
CA LYS A 106 -43.56 -10.14 4.86
C LYS A 106 -44.42 -9.08 4.15
N ILE A 107 -44.37 -7.83 4.61
CA ILE A 107 -45.09 -6.71 3.98
C ILE A 107 -44.67 -6.54 2.52
N ILE A 108 -43.37 -6.59 2.22
CA ILE A 108 -42.85 -6.46 0.85
C ILE A 108 -43.42 -7.56 -0.04
N ARG A 109 -43.44 -8.82 0.43
CA ARG A 109 -43.96 -9.94 -0.37
C ARG A 109 -45.46 -9.95 -0.52
N ASP A 110 -46.19 -9.56 0.53
CA ASP A 110 -47.65 -9.42 0.45
C ASP A 110 -48.03 -8.35 -0.58
N GLN A 111 -47.34 -7.21 -0.57
CA GLN A 111 -47.57 -6.13 -1.53
C GLN A 111 -47.15 -6.53 -2.96
N TYR A 112 -46.03 -7.24 -3.10
CA TYR A 112 -45.59 -7.76 -4.40
C TYR A 112 -46.61 -8.74 -4.99
N ASN A 113 -47.14 -9.66 -4.19
CA ASN A 113 -48.15 -10.62 -4.65
C ASN A 113 -49.46 -9.92 -5.04
N LYS A 114 -49.89 -8.89 -4.29
CA LYS A 114 -51.04 -8.05 -4.67
C LYS A 114 -50.80 -7.35 -6.02
N TYR A 115 -49.60 -6.81 -6.24
CA TYR A 115 -49.23 -6.19 -7.51
C TYR A 115 -49.22 -7.20 -8.66
N LEU A 116 -48.71 -8.42 -8.45
CA LEU A 116 -48.74 -9.45 -9.49
C LEU A 116 -50.17 -9.83 -9.92
N ARG A 117 -51.12 -9.85 -8.98
CA ARG A 117 -52.53 -10.13 -9.29
C ARG A 117 -53.21 -9.08 -10.16
N THR A 118 -52.71 -7.83 -10.19
CA THR A 118 -53.27 -6.78 -11.06
C THR A 118 -52.77 -6.91 -12.49
N ILE A 119 -51.60 -7.52 -12.72
CA ILE A 119 -51.03 -7.74 -14.04
C ILE A 119 -51.69 -8.99 -14.66
N LYS A 120 -52.72 -8.78 -15.48
CA LYS A 120 -53.38 -9.86 -16.24
C LYS A 120 -52.71 -10.03 -17.61
N GLY A 121 -52.58 -11.27 -18.07
CA GLY A 121 -52.12 -11.59 -19.43
C GLY A 121 -50.67 -12.04 -19.57
N ASN A 122 -49.90 -12.14 -18.47
CA ASN A 122 -48.54 -12.69 -18.51
C ASN A 122 -48.51 -14.14 -17.99
N PRO A 123 -48.19 -15.15 -18.82
CA PRO A 123 -48.17 -16.55 -18.40
C PRO A 123 -47.13 -16.85 -17.31
N LYS A 124 -46.02 -16.10 -17.27
CA LYS A 124 -44.99 -16.29 -16.23
C LYS A 124 -45.50 -15.91 -14.84
N VAL A 125 -46.35 -14.88 -14.77
CA VAL A 125 -46.92 -14.42 -13.50
C VAL A 125 -47.94 -15.43 -12.99
N THR A 126 -48.74 -16.02 -13.88
CA THR A 126 -49.72 -17.05 -13.49
C THR A 126 -49.03 -18.33 -13.03
N GLU A 127 -47.95 -18.76 -13.69
CA GLU A 127 -47.11 -19.88 -13.23
C GLU A 127 -46.50 -19.61 -11.85
N TYR A 128 -45.96 -18.41 -11.63
CA TYR A 128 -45.40 -18.03 -10.33
C TYR A 128 -46.46 -18.04 -9.22
N LEU A 129 -47.66 -17.50 -9.47
CA LEU A 129 -48.74 -17.47 -8.47
C LEU A 129 -49.22 -18.89 -8.10
N LYS A 130 -49.25 -19.82 -9.06
CA LYS A 130 -49.61 -21.23 -8.82
C LYS A 130 -48.65 -21.96 -7.88
N GLN A 131 -47.40 -21.50 -7.71
CA GLN A 131 -46.46 -22.12 -6.77
C GLN A 131 -46.83 -21.88 -5.29
N PHE A 132 -47.70 -20.91 -5.01
CA PHE A 132 -48.06 -20.50 -3.64
C PHE A 132 -49.55 -20.76 -3.31
N GLU A 133 -50.31 -21.33 -4.25
CA GLU A 133 -51.65 -21.90 -4.04
C GLU A 133 -51.53 -23.36 -3.59
#